data_AF-A0A917PKL6-F1
#
_entry.id   AF-A0A917PKL6-F1
#
_cell.length_a   1.000
_cell.length_b   1.000
_cell.length_c   1.000
_cell.angle_alpha   90.00
_cell.angle_beta   90.00
_cell.angle_gamma   90.00
#
_symmetry.space_group_name_H-M   'P 1'
#
loop_
_entity.id
_entity.type
_entity.pdbx_description
1 polymer ?
#
loop_
_entity_poly.entity_id
_entity_poly.type
_entity_poly.pdbx_seq_one_letter_code
_entity_poly.pdbx_strand_id
1 'polypeptide(L)'
;MNATRPTTHQQLPQDLTDRLAEYAFPDLLASRIAAEQQWSAAHTAAVLTEYRRFLLLAATTTRSVTPSRAVDAAWHEHLTFTRDYWERLCGDVLRRPVHHEPAGPRSAVGDDTRAAYRLTLQLYTDTFGEAPPAHLWPDPDAPRTGDGPRVGAAGARRAGRTRLPVVVAILAASVAYVTAGQALPGLLLAGVTGLLTYSLLGAALGAGARGASGSGGSSESGDGSSFFGLDFGGGDGGSDSGGSDTGGGDGGSSCGSSCGSGCGS
;
A
#
# COMPACT_ATOMS: atom_id res chain seq x y z
N MET A 1 -21.52 -15.86 -54.86
CA MET A 1 -21.92 -14.73 -53.99
C MET A 1 -20.74 -14.39 -53.10
N ASN A 2 -20.22 -13.16 -53.20
CA ASN A 2 -19.02 -12.71 -52.49
C ASN A 2 -19.42 -12.29 -51.07
N ALA A 3 -19.08 -13.10 -50.06
CA ALA A 3 -19.24 -12.72 -48.66
C ALA A 3 -18.09 -11.78 -48.28
N THR A 4 -18.37 -10.48 -48.29
CA THR A 4 -17.49 -9.45 -47.70
C THR A 4 -17.25 -9.79 -46.23
N ARG A 5 -16.05 -10.27 -45.90
CA ARG A 5 -15.58 -10.32 -44.51
C ARG A 5 -15.59 -8.90 -43.94
N PRO A 6 -16.20 -8.65 -42.77
CA PRO A 6 -16.04 -7.38 -42.11
C PRO A 6 -14.56 -7.14 -41.81
N THR A 7 -14.11 -5.93 -42.10
CA THR A 7 -12.75 -5.46 -41.85
C THR A 7 -12.44 -5.49 -40.35
N THR A 8 -11.32 -6.10 -39.98
CA THR A 8 -10.84 -6.34 -38.60
C THR A 8 -10.90 -5.11 -37.67
N HIS A 9 -10.82 -3.89 -38.20
CA HIS A 9 -10.93 -2.64 -37.43
C HIS A 9 -12.33 -2.32 -36.91
N GLN A 10 -13.40 -2.88 -37.49
CA GLN A 10 -14.77 -2.64 -37.06
C GLN A 10 -15.27 -3.69 -36.04
N GLN A 11 -14.59 -4.85 -35.96
CA GLN A 11 -14.88 -5.90 -34.98
C GLN A 11 -14.25 -5.63 -33.60
N LEU A 12 -13.07 -5.02 -33.54
CA LEU A 12 -12.37 -4.72 -32.29
C LEU A 12 -13.16 -3.81 -31.32
N PRO A 13 -13.83 -2.73 -31.78
CA PRO A 13 -14.63 -1.88 -30.90
C PRO A 13 -15.88 -2.58 -30.37
N GLN A 14 -16.53 -3.42 -31.19
CA GLN A 14 -17.78 -4.11 -30.82
C GLN A 14 -17.51 -5.21 -29.79
N ASP A 15 -16.51 -6.07 -30.04
CA ASP A 15 -16.12 -7.13 -29.09
C ASP A 15 -15.72 -6.59 -27.71
N LEU A 16 -14.99 -5.47 -27.68
CA LEU A 16 -14.65 -4.81 -26.42
C LEU A 16 -15.87 -4.19 -25.74
N THR A 17 -16.78 -3.58 -26.51
CA THR A 17 -18.03 -3.03 -25.98
C THR A 17 -18.88 -4.12 -25.33
N ASP A 18 -18.99 -5.30 -25.97
CA ASP A 18 -19.75 -6.44 -25.45
C ASP A 18 -19.13 -6.99 -24.16
N ARG A 19 -17.80 -7.19 -24.13
CA ARG A 19 -17.10 -7.62 -22.91
C ARG A 19 -17.25 -6.61 -21.77
N LEU A 20 -17.17 -5.31 -22.08
CA LEU A 20 -17.42 -4.25 -21.10
C LEU A 20 -18.88 -4.19 -20.68
N ALA A 21 -19.85 -4.58 -21.50
CA ALA A 21 -21.26 -4.62 -21.11
C ALA A 21 -21.55 -5.80 -20.16
N GLU A 22 -20.94 -6.96 -20.43
CA GLU A 22 -21.09 -8.19 -19.63
C GLU A 22 -20.32 -8.13 -18.30
N TYR A 23 -19.21 -7.40 -18.25
CA TYR A 23 -18.39 -7.30 -17.05
C TYR A 23 -19.19 -6.77 -15.85
N ALA A 24 -19.37 -7.59 -14.82
CA ALA A 24 -19.95 -7.16 -13.55
C ALA A 24 -18.88 -6.53 -12.65
N PHE A 25 -19.11 -5.26 -12.26
CA PHE A 25 -18.33 -4.58 -11.23
C PHE A 25 -18.47 -5.31 -9.88
N PRO A 26 -17.49 -5.17 -8.97
CA PRO A 26 -17.61 -5.69 -7.61
C PRO A 26 -18.89 -5.21 -6.90
N ASP A 27 -19.55 -6.11 -6.17
CA ASP A 27 -20.83 -5.82 -5.50
C ASP A 27 -20.77 -4.60 -4.56
N LEU A 28 -19.62 -4.40 -3.91
CA LEU A 28 -19.41 -3.29 -2.97
C LEU A 28 -19.00 -1.98 -3.66
N LEU A 29 -18.64 -1.99 -4.94
CA LEU A 29 -18.11 -0.81 -5.62
C LEU A 29 -19.15 0.32 -5.64
N ALA A 30 -20.36 0.03 -6.11
CA ALA A 30 -21.41 1.05 -6.23
C ALA A 30 -21.82 1.63 -4.86
N SER A 31 -21.91 0.79 -3.82
CA SER A 31 -22.28 1.26 -2.48
C SER A 31 -21.17 2.11 -1.86
N ARG A 32 -19.89 1.78 -2.09
CA ARG A 32 -18.76 2.61 -1.65
C ARG A 32 -18.68 3.95 -2.37
N ILE A 33 -18.82 3.96 -3.70
CA ILE A 33 -18.86 5.20 -4.48
C ILE A 33 -19.99 6.11 -3.97
N ALA A 34 -21.19 5.55 -3.78
CA ALA A 34 -22.35 6.30 -3.29
C ALA A 34 -22.09 6.90 -1.90
N ALA A 35 -21.48 6.15 -0.99
CA ALA A 35 -21.17 6.62 0.35
C ALA A 35 -20.08 7.71 0.37
N GLU A 36 -18.96 7.48 -0.33
CA GLU A 36 -17.81 8.40 -0.35
C GLU A 36 -18.14 9.72 -1.07
N GLN A 37 -18.91 9.66 -2.17
CA GLN A 37 -19.29 10.84 -2.94
C GLN A 37 -20.63 11.47 -2.52
N GLN A 38 -21.32 10.85 -1.54
CA GLN A 38 -22.66 11.26 -1.10
C GLN A 38 -23.67 11.31 -2.26
N TRP A 39 -23.60 10.33 -3.17
CA TRP A 39 -24.47 10.24 -4.34
C TRP A 39 -25.68 9.34 -4.12
N SER A 40 -26.76 9.62 -4.84
CA SER A 40 -27.90 8.70 -4.91
C SER A 40 -27.52 7.45 -5.71
N ALA A 41 -28.20 6.32 -5.42
CA ALA A 41 -27.97 5.08 -6.17
C ALA A 41 -28.17 5.25 -7.68
N ALA A 42 -29.17 6.05 -8.09
CA ALA A 42 -29.43 6.36 -9.49
C ALA A 42 -28.29 7.15 -10.13
N HIS A 43 -27.74 8.15 -9.44
CA HIS A 43 -26.60 8.91 -9.94
C HIS A 43 -25.35 8.04 -10.04
N THR A 44 -25.07 7.22 -9.02
CA THR A 44 -23.94 6.28 -9.05
C THR A 44 -24.05 5.28 -10.19
N ALA A 45 -25.24 4.74 -10.46
CA ALA A 45 -25.47 3.86 -11.60
C ALA A 45 -25.19 4.56 -12.93
N ALA A 46 -25.66 5.81 -13.09
CA ALA A 46 -25.37 6.61 -14.27
C ALA A 46 -23.87 6.87 -14.45
N VAL A 47 -23.14 7.19 -13.36
CA VAL A 47 -21.68 7.36 -13.39
C VAL A 47 -20.97 6.06 -13.77
N LEU A 48 -21.41 4.90 -13.27
CA LEU A 48 -20.81 3.61 -13.64
C LEU A 48 -21.03 3.26 -15.11
N THR A 49 -22.17 3.65 -15.70
CA THR A 49 -22.39 3.55 -17.15
C THR A 49 -21.38 4.41 -17.92
N GLU A 50 -21.20 5.67 -17.52
CA GLU A 50 -20.21 6.57 -18.14
C GLU A 50 -18.76 6.12 -17.90
N TYR A 51 -18.51 5.45 -16.77
CA TYR A 51 -17.20 4.86 -16.50
C TYR A 51 -16.87 3.73 -17.48
N ARG A 52 -17.82 2.86 -17.83
CA ARG A 52 -17.62 1.86 -18.90
C ARG A 52 -17.30 2.52 -20.24
N ARG A 53 -18.01 3.60 -20.58
CA ARG A 53 -17.76 4.38 -21.80
C ARG A 53 -16.36 4.98 -21.80
N PHE A 54 -15.92 5.53 -20.67
CA PHE A 54 -14.56 6.03 -20.51
C PHE A 54 -13.51 4.91 -20.65
N LEU A 55 -13.73 3.73 -20.07
CA LEU A 55 -12.83 2.59 -20.22
C LEU A 55 -12.69 2.14 -21.68
N LEU A 56 -13.78 2.17 -22.45
CA LEU A 56 -13.73 1.91 -23.89
C LEU A 56 -12.83 2.92 -24.61
N LEU A 57 -13.00 4.22 -24.33
CA LEU A 57 -12.16 5.28 -24.91
C LEU A 57 -10.69 5.07 -24.54
N ALA A 58 -10.39 4.90 -23.25
CA ALA A 58 -9.03 4.69 -22.74
C ALA A 58 -8.35 3.44 -23.35
N ALA A 59 -9.13 2.40 -23.64
CA ALA A 59 -8.61 1.15 -24.20
C ALA A 59 -8.45 1.17 -25.73
N THR A 60 -9.21 2.01 -26.45
CA THR A 60 -9.22 2.03 -27.93
C THR A 60 -8.39 3.15 -28.53
N THR A 61 -8.20 4.27 -27.82
CA THR A 61 -7.41 5.39 -28.32
C THR A 61 -5.92 5.24 -28.02
N THR A 62 -5.09 5.81 -28.88
CA THR A 62 -3.64 5.93 -28.68
C THR A 62 -3.27 7.19 -27.90
N ARG A 63 -4.22 8.13 -27.76
CA ARG A 63 -4.04 9.40 -27.06
C ARG A 63 -4.37 9.23 -25.57
N SER A 64 -3.78 10.06 -24.71
CA SER A 64 -4.21 10.12 -23.32
C SER A 64 -5.63 10.72 -23.25
N VAL A 65 -6.50 10.11 -22.43
CA VAL A 65 -7.86 10.58 -22.18
C VAL A 65 -8.00 11.03 -20.74
N THR A 66 -8.75 12.10 -20.53
CA THR A 66 -9.02 12.68 -19.23
C THR A 66 -10.50 12.48 -18.88
N PRO A 67 -10.82 11.73 -17.82
CA PRO A 67 -12.20 11.53 -17.39
C PRO A 67 -12.82 12.83 -16.85
N SER A 68 -14.16 12.88 -16.77
CA SER A 68 -14.83 13.90 -15.95
C SER A 68 -14.58 13.65 -14.46
N ARG A 69 -14.77 14.67 -13.62
CA ARG A 69 -14.61 14.53 -12.16
C ARG A 69 -15.47 13.39 -11.58
N ALA A 70 -16.68 13.19 -12.08
CA ALA A 70 -17.57 12.14 -11.58
C ALA A 70 -17.05 10.74 -11.98
N VAL A 71 -16.66 10.57 -13.23
CA VAL A 71 -16.10 9.31 -13.74
C VAL A 71 -14.75 9.00 -13.10
N ASP A 72 -13.90 10.01 -12.90
CA ASP A 72 -12.63 9.90 -12.21
C ASP A 72 -12.79 9.44 -10.76
N ALA A 73 -13.81 9.92 -10.05
CA ALA A 73 -14.11 9.45 -8.69
C ALA A 73 -14.49 7.95 -8.66
N ALA A 74 -15.28 7.48 -9.63
CA ALA A 74 -15.61 6.06 -9.75
C ALA A 74 -14.38 5.22 -10.11
N TRP A 75 -13.53 5.72 -11.01
CA TRP A 75 -12.28 5.05 -11.38
C TRP A 75 -11.33 4.94 -10.19
N HIS A 76 -11.16 6.02 -9.43
CA HIS A 76 -10.36 6.03 -8.20
C HIS A 76 -10.84 5.00 -7.18
N GLU A 77 -12.15 4.91 -6.93
CA GLU A 77 -12.66 3.90 -6.01
C GLU A 77 -12.40 2.49 -6.57
N HIS A 78 -12.56 2.28 -7.87
CA HIS A 78 -12.31 0.97 -8.50
C HIS A 78 -10.83 0.53 -8.40
N LEU A 79 -9.87 1.46 -8.48
CA LEU A 79 -8.44 1.16 -8.28
C LEU A 79 -8.15 0.54 -6.90
N THR A 80 -9.00 0.78 -5.90
CA THR A 80 -8.84 0.16 -4.57
C THR A 80 -9.23 -1.32 -4.55
N PHE A 81 -10.03 -1.78 -5.52
CA PHE A 81 -10.38 -3.19 -5.72
C PHE A 81 -9.32 -3.86 -6.60
N THR A 82 -8.08 -3.89 -6.11
CA THR A 82 -6.89 -4.16 -6.92
C THR A 82 -6.94 -5.47 -7.71
N ARG A 83 -7.43 -6.56 -7.12
CA ARG A 83 -7.59 -7.85 -7.83
C ARG A 83 -8.58 -7.75 -8.97
N ASP A 84 -9.72 -7.13 -8.72
CA ASP A 84 -10.75 -6.95 -9.73
C ASP A 84 -10.24 -6.06 -10.86
N TYR A 85 -9.64 -4.92 -10.51
CA TYR A 85 -9.12 -3.95 -11.45
C TYR A 85 -8.01 -4.52 -12.34
N TRP A 86 -7.01 -5.19 -11.75
CA TRP A 86 -5.84 -5.67 -12.49
C TRP A 86 -6.08 -7.00 -13.19
N GLU A 87 -6.69 -7.97 -12.50
CA GLU A 87 -6.85 -9.33 -13.03
C GLU A 87 -8.09 -9.40 -13.94
N ARG A 88 -9.28 -9.03 -13.44
CA ARG A 88 -10.53 -9.14 -14.21
C ARG A 88 -10.68 -8.03 -15.25
N LEU A 89 -10.65 -6.76 -14.83
CA LEU A 89 -10.89 -5.64 -15.74
C LEU A 89 -9.73 -5.48 -16.74
N CYS A 90 -8.50 -5.24 -16.27
CA CYS A 90 -7.37 -5.00 -17.18
C CYS A 90 -6.92 -6.28 -17.91
N GLY A 91 -6.88 -7.42 -17.22
CA GLY A 91 -6.45 -8.70 -17.79
C GLY A 91 -7.47 -9.32 -18.73
N ASP A 92 -8.67 -9.65 -18.22
CA ASP A 92 -9.65 -10.43 -19.00
C ASP A 92 -10.48 -9.56 -19.96
N VAL A 93 -10.99 -8.43 -19.45
CA VAL A 93 -11.97 -7.60 -20.16
C VAL A 93 -11.28 -6.65 -21.14
N LEU A 94 -10.34 -5.82 -20.68
CA LEU A 94 -9.65 -4.85 -21.52
C LEU A 94 -8.50 -5.48 -22.31
N ARG A 95 -7.86 -6.54 -21.78
CA ARG A 95 -6.64 -7.17 -22.31
C ARG A 95 -5.49 -6.17 -22.52
N ARG A 96 -5.48 -5.09 -21.76
CA ARG A 96 -4.43 -4.10 -21.71
C ARG A 96 -4.46 -3.36 -20.38
N PRO A 97 -3.31 -2.96 -19.84
CA PRO A 97 -3.29 -2.15 -18.64
C PRO A 97 -3.82 -0.74 -18.97
N VAL A 98 -4.67 -0.23 -18.08
CA VAL A 98 -5.05 1.18 -18.04
C VAL A 98 -4.50 1.73 -16.74
N HIS A 99 -3.51 2.61 -16.82
CA HIS A 99 -2.88 3.21 -15.65
C HIS A 99 -3.54 4.54 -15.33
N HIS A 100 -3.72 4.80 -14.03
CA HIS A 100 -4.05 6.13 -13.54
C HIS A 100 -2.76 6.86 -13.21
N GLU A 101 -2.55 8.02 -13.84
CA GLU A 101 -1.41 8.88 -13.56
C GLU A 101 -1.90 10.09 -12.75
N PRO A 102 -1.31 10.34 -11.55
CA PRO A 102 -1.63 11.54 -10.79
C PRO A 102 -1.35 12.79 -11.62
N ALA A 103 -2.30 13.71 -11.67
CA ALA A 103 -2.05 15.02 -12.27
C ALA A 103 -0.88 15.70 -11.54
N GLY A 104 0.07 16.22 -12.30
CA GLY A 104 1.19 17.01 -11.78
C GLY A 104 0.73 18.26 -11.00
N PRO A 105 1.65 18.94 -10.30
CA PRO A 105 1.30 20.10 -9.47
C PRO A 105 0.51 21.16 -10.26
N ARG A 106 -0.61 21.57 -9.67
CA ARG A 106 -1.68 22.40 -10.24
C ARG A 106 -1.24 23.71 -10.91
N SER A 107 -0.04 24.20 -10.65
CA SER A 107 0.48 25.48 -11.15
C SER A 107 1.07 25.42 -12.57
N ALA A 108 1.24 24.23 -13.17
CA ALA A 108 1.89 24.08 -14.47
C ALA A 108 1.03 23.38 -15.56
N VAL A 109 -0.13 22.83 -15.22
CA VAL A 109 -0.86 21.88 -16.09
C VAL A 109 -2.22 22.40 -16.58
N GLY A 110 -2.56 23.67 -16.29
CA GLY A 110 -3.92 24.20 -16.48
C GLY A 110 -4.47 24.10 -17.91
N ASP A 111 -3.72 24.60 -18.89
CA ASP A 111 -4.17 24.64 -20.28
C ASP A 111 -4.10 23.27 -20.96
N ASP A 112 -3.10 22.47 -20.61
CA ASP A 112 -2.89 21.12 -21.14
C ASP A 112 -4.00 20.15 -20.67
N THR A 113 -4.37 20.22 -19.38
CA THR A 113 -5.47 19.40 -18.83
C THR A 113 -6.81 19.74 -19.49
N ARG A 114 -7.08 21.02 -19.74
CA ARG A 114 -8.33 21.45 -20.39
C ARG A 114 -8.38 21.03 -21.86
N ALA A 115 -7.25 21.06 -22.56
CA ALA A 115 -7.14 20.56 -23.92
C ALA A 115 -7.35 19.04 -23.99
N ALA A 116 -6.72 18.28 -23.09
CA ALA A 116 -6.89 16.83 -22.99
C ALA A 116 -8.35 16.42 -22.65
N TYR A 117 -9.01 17.18 -21.76
CA TYR A 117 -10.42 16.95 -21.46
C TYR A 117 -11.32 17.23 -22.68
N ARG A 118 -11.11 18.34 -23.41
CA ARG A 118 -11.84 18.63 -24.66
C ARG A 118 -11.64 17.53 -25.72
N LEU A 119 -10.42 17.05 -25.87
CA LEU A 119 -10.12 15.91 -26.72
C LEU A 119 -10.93 14.67 -26.32
N THR A 120 -11.09 14.42 -25.02
CA THR A 120 -11.85 13.28 -24.53
C THR A 120 -13.34 13.41 -24.86
N LEU A 121 -13.93 14.60 -24.72
CA LEU A 121 -15.32 14.86 -25.12
C LEU A 121 -15.54 14.70 -26.63
N GLN A 122 -14.55 15.11 -27.44
CA GLN A 122 -14.58 14.88 -28.89
C GLN A 122 -14.53 13.38 -29.21
N LEU A 123 -13.56 12.65 -28.64
CA LEU A 123 -13.44 11.19 -28.80
C LEU A 123 -14.70 10.45 -28.37
N TYR A 124 -15.35 10.91 -27.30
CA TYR A 124 -16.64 10.38 -26.86
C TYR A 124 -17.69 10.52 -27.96
N THR A 125 -17.87 11.74 -28.47
CA THR A 125 -18.87 12.03 -29.51
C THR A 125 -18.59 11.23 -30.78
N ASP A 126 -17.33 11.14 -31.19
CA ASP A 126 -16.90 10.38 -32.37
C ASP A 126 -17.16 8.86 -32.21
N THR A 127 -17.03 8.34 -30.98
CA THR A 127 -17.15 6.90 -30.70
C THR A 127 -18.61 6.47 -30.52
N PHE A 128 -19.42 7.27 -29.81
CA PHE A 128 -20.79 6.90 -29.45
C PHE A 128 -21.86 7.53 -30.35
N GLY A 129 -21.49 8.51 -31.18
CA GLY A 129 -22.44 9.22 -32.05
C GLY A 129 -23.39 10.16 -31.31
N GLU A 130 -23.18 10.37 -30.01
CA GLU A 130 -23.98 11.24 -29.16
C GLU A 130 -23.11 12.08 -28.23
N ALA A 131 -23.61 13.24 -27.83
CA ALA A 131 -22.93 14.09 -26.87
C ALA A 131 -23.01 13.46 -25.47
N PRO A 132 -21.92 13.51 -24.68
CA PRO A 132 -21.94 13.00 -23.33
C PRO A 132 -22.93 13.79 -22.45
N PRO A 133 -23.59 13.14 -21.47
CA PRO A 133 -24.57 13.81 -20.63
C PRO A 133 -23.91 14.93 -19.81
N ALA A 134 -24.32 16.18 -20.04
CA ALA A 134 -23.67 17.38 -19.48
C ALA A 134 -23.62 17.41 -17.93
N HIS A 135 -24.54 16.72 -17.26
CA HIS A 135 -24.55 16.63 -15.79
C HIS A 135 -23.47 15.69 -15.23
N LEU A 136 -22.92 14.77 -16.05
CA LEU A 136 -21.80 13.90 -15.71
C LEU A 136 -20.50 14.31 -16.41
N TRP A 137 -20.62 14.97 -17.56
CA TRP A 137 -19.52 15.50 -18.36
C TRP A 137 -19.71 17.00 -18.60
N PRO A 138 -19.40 17.85 -17.61
CA PRO A 138 -19.61 19.29 -17.72
C PRO A 138 -18.77 19.91 -18.83
N ASP A 139 -19.34 20.88 -19.53
CA ASP A 139 -18.60 21.66 -20.53
C ASP A 139 -17.46 22.45 -19.85
N PRO A 140 -16.19 22.25 -20.24
CA PRO A 140 -15.06 22.98 -19.67
C PRO A 140 -15.14 24.49 -19.95
N ASP A 141 -15.84 24.90 -21.00
CA ASP A 141 -15.97 26.28 -21.48
C ASP A 141 -17.25 26.97 -20.97
N ALA A 142 -18.11 26.25 -20.27
CA ALA A 142 -19.27 26.85 -19.62
C ALA A 142 -18.86 27.93 -18.61
N PRO A 143 -19.57 29.07 -18.55
CA PRO A 143 -19.36 30.06 -17.52
C PRO A 143 -19.48 29.41 -16.15
N ARG A 144 -18.54 29.71 -15.22
CA ARG A 144 -18.70 29.34 -13.81
C ARG A 144 -19.86 30.15 -13.23
N THR A 145 -21.10 29.71 -13.47
CA THR A 145 -22.27 30.24 -12.78
C THR A 145 -22.13 29.85 -11.31
N GLY A 146 -22.03 30.84 -10.43
CA GLY A 146 -21.68 30.68 -9.02
C GLY A 146 -22.55 29.65 -8.28
N ASP A 147 -21.91 28.92 -7.37
CA ASP A 147 -22.49 28.09 -6.29
C ASP A 147 -23.93 27.57 -6.56
N GLY A 148 -24.07 26.61 -7.49
CA GLY A 148 -25.17 25.65 -7.41
C GLY A 148 -25.05 24.80 -6.12
N PRO A 149 -26.11 24.11 -5.67
CA PRO A 149 -26.07 23.36 -4.42
C PRO A 149 -24.82 22.48 -4.40
N ARG A 150 -23.95 22.72 -3.43
CA ARG A 150 -22.74 21.94 -3.22
C ARG A 150 -23.18 20.52 -2.87
N VAL A 151 -23.44 19.69 -3.88
CA VAL A 151 -23.48 18.24 -3.71
C VAL A 151 -22.07 17.91 -3.26
N GLY A 152 -21.97 17.54 -1.98
CA GLY A 152 -20.78 17.66 -1.17
C GLY A 152 -19.54 17.12 -1.87
N ALA A 153 -18.68 18.03 -2.33
CA ALA A 153 -17.25 17.75 -2.38
C ALA A 153 -16.73 17.71 -0.93
N ALA A 154 -17.24 16.77 -0.14
CA ALA A 154 -16.51 16.30 1.02
C ALA A 154 -15.33 15.52 0.44
N GLY A 155 -14.25 16.25 0.16
CA GLY A 155 -12.95 15.60 0.13
C GLY A 155 -12.83 14.89 1.46
N ALA A 156 -13.00 13.56 1.44
CA ALA A 156 -12.67 12.68 2.51
C ALA A 156 -11.15 12.79 2.69
N ARG A 157 -10.73 13.88 3.34
CA ARG A 157 -9.62 13.78 4.26
C ARG A 157 -10.11 12.74 5.22
N ARG A 158 -9.62 11.50 5.04
CA ARG A 158 -9.55 10.53 6.08
C ARG A 158 -8.82 11.25 7.21
N ALA A 159 -9.58 11.91 8.08
CA ALA A 159 -9.14 12.22 9.41
C ALA A 159 -8.87 10.83 9.95
N GLY A 160 -7.62 10.39 9.80
CA GLY A 160 -7.16 9.18 10.43
C GLY A 160 -7.68 9.30 11.86
N ARG A 161 -8.41 8.27 12.32
CA ARG A 161 -8.66 8.09 13.74
C ARG A 161 -7.30 8.25 14.37
N THR A 162 -7.00 9.45 14.86
CA THR A 162 -5.73 9.74 15.48
C THR A 162 -5.68 8.72 16.59
N ARG A 163 -4.57 8.01 16.77
CA ARG A 163 -4.46 7.03 17.87
C ARG A 163 -4.58 7.69 19.25
N LEU A 164 -4.87 8.99 19.31
CA LEU A 164 -5.08 9.84 20.46
C LEU A 164 -5.98 9.24 21.55
N PRO A 165 -7.18 8.67 21.29
CA PRO A 165 -7.98 8.12 22.38
C PRO A 165 -7.38 6.82 22.93
N VAL A 166 -6.66 6.05 22.12
CA VAL A 166 -5.95 4.83 22.57
C VAL A 166 -4.71 5.21 23.39
N VAL A 167 -3.94 6.21 22.96
CA VAL A 167 -2.78 6.72 23.69
C VAL A 167 -3.20 7.34 25.02
N VAL A 168 -4.28 8.13 25.06
CA VAL A 168 -4.82 8.71 26.29
C VAL A 168 -5.33 7.62 27.24
N ALA A 169 -5.99 6.57 26.74
CA ALA A 169 -6.42 5.45 27.56
C ALA A 169 -5.24 4.66 28.16
N ILE A 170 -4.18 4.43 27.38
CA ILE A 170 -2.95 3.77 27.87
C ILE A 170 -2.28 4.63 28.95
N LEU A 171 -2.14 5.94 28.72
CA LEU A 171 -1.53 6.85 29.70
C LEU A 171 -2.36 6.92 31.00
N ALA A 172 -3.69 6.97 30.89
CA ALA A 172 -4.58 6.96 32.05
C ALA A 172 -4.50 5.64 32.84
N ALA A 173 -4.42 4.50 32.15
CA ALA A 173 -4.25 3.19 32.78
C ALA A 173 -2.88 3.06 33.49
N SER A 174 -1.81 3.57 32.89
CA SER A 174 -0.47 3.61 33.50
C SER A 174 -0.42 4.47 34.75
N VAL A 175 -1.06 5.65 34.72
CA VAL A 175 -1.17 6.52 35.91
C VAL A 175 -1.99 5.84 37.00
N ALA A 176 -3.14 5.23 36.65
CA ALA A 176 -3.95 4.47 37.59
C ALA A 176 -3.15 3.31 38.22
N TYR A 177 -2.38 2.56 37.43
CA TYR A 177 -1.53 1.47 37.90
C TYR A 177 -0.44 1.93 38.88
N VAL A 178 0.20 3.08 38.61
CA VAL A 178 1.23 3.66 39.50
C VAL A 178 0.60 4.17 40.81
N THR A 179 -0.60 4.75 40.76
CA THR A 179 -1.29 5.26 41.96
C THR A 179 -1.95 4.16 42.81
N ALA A 180 -2.37 3.05 42.21
CA ALA A 180 -3.02 1.94 42.91
C ALA A 180 -2.04 0.90 43.48
N GLY A 181 -0.75 0.97 43.10
CA GLY A 181 0.25 -0.07 43.37
C GLY A 181 1.19 0.15 44.57
N GLN A 182 0.84 0.97 45.56
CA GLN A 182 1.64 1.10 46.80
C GLN A 182 1.10 0.18 47.90
N ALA A 183 1.54 -1.08 47.92
CA ALA A 183 1.54 -1.87 49.17
C ALA A 183 2.41 -3.14 49.18
N LEU A 184 3.04 -3.59 48.07
CA LEU A 184 3.69 -4.93 48.07
C LEU A 184 5.15 -5.04 47.57
N PRO A 185 5.78 -4.08 46.86
CA PRO A 185 7.22 -4.19 46.58
C PRO A 185 8.13 -3.65 47.69
N GLY A 186 7.63 -2.79 48.58
CA GLY A 186 8.47 -2.10 49.60
C GLY A 186 8.95 -3.00 50.75
N LEU A 187 8.16 -4.02 51.11
CA LEU A 187 8.46 -4.88 52.25
C LEU A 187 9.57 -5.90 51.96
N LEU A 188 9.66 -6.38 50.72
CA LEU A 188 10.74 -7.27 50.28
C LEU A 188 12.08 -6.52 50.14
N LEU A 189 12.06 -5.30 49.62
CA LEU A 189 13.28 -4.50 49.47
C LEU A 189 13.83 -4.09 50.85
N ALA A 190 12.97 -3.69 51.79
CA ALA A 190 13.36 -3.38 53.17
C ALA A 190 13.95 -4.60 53.89
N GLY A 191 13.35 -5.79 53.70
CA GLY A 191 13.86 -7.05 54.25
C GLY A 191 15.24 -7.43 53.71
N VAL A 192 15.46 -7.32 52.39
CA VAL A 192 16.76 -7.61 51.77
C VAL A 192 17.84 -6.62 52.22
N THR A 193 17.52 -5.33 52.29
CA THR A 193 18.47 -4.31 52.80
C THR A 193 18.80 -4.50 54.28
N GLY A 194 17.82 -4.92 55.10
CA GLY A 194 18.03 -5.26 56.51
C GLY A 194 18.93 -6.49 56.68
N LEU A 195 18.76 -7.52 55.86
CA LEU A 195 19.59 -8.72 55.90
C LEU A 195 21.04 -8.43 55.48
N LEU A 196 21.22 -7.63 54.42
CA LEU A 196 22.55 -7.25 53.91
C LEU A 196 23.32 -6.39 54.92
N THR A 197 22.65 -5.42 55.57
CA THR A 197 23.28 -4.59 56.61
C THR A 197 23.63 -5.40 57.86
N TYR A 198 22.78 -6.34 58.28
CA TYR A 198 23.07 -7.25 59.39
C TYR A 198 24.26 -8.18 59.11
N SER A 199 24.36 -8.76 57.91
CA SER A 199 25.49 -9.60 57.50
C SER A 199 26.80 -8.83 57.42
N LEU A 200 26.78 -7.59 56.93
CA LEU A 200 27.98 -6.73 56.87
C LEU A 200 28.42 -6.28 58.27
N LEU A 201 27.48 -6.02 59.19
CA LEU A 201 27.81 -5.66 60.57
C LEU A 201 28.32 -6.88 61.38
N GLY A 202 27.82 -8.08 61.08
CA GLY A 202 28.35 -9.34 61.65
C GLY A 202 29.75 -9.68 61.16
N ALA A 203 30.06 -9.44 59.88
CA ALA A 203 31.40 -9.62 59.33
C ALA A 203 32.43 -8.61 59.89
N ALA A 204 32.00 -7.39 60.20
CA ALA A 204 32.85 -6.36 60.81
C ALA A 204 33.16 -6.63 62.30
N LEU A 205 32.34 -7.41 63.01
CA LEU A 205 32.58 -7.79 64.42
C LEU A 205 33.16 -9.20 64.60
N GLY A 206 33.19 -10.02 63.53
CA GLY A 206 33.75 -11.38 63.54
C GLY A 206 35.17 -11.52 62.98
N ALA A 207 35.72 -10.49 62.34
CA ALA A 207 37.07 -10.50 61.75
C ALA A 207 38.18 -10.24 62.80
N GLY A 208 38.17 -11.03 63.87
CA GLY A 208 39.05 -10.87 65.03
C GLY A 208 39.47 -12.18 65.69
N ALA A 209 39.69 -13.27 64.95
CA ALA A 209 40.44 -14.43 65.44
C ALA A 209 40.91 -15.39 64.32
N ARG A 210 42.23 -15.41 64.06
CA ARG A 210 43.16 -16.56 63.85
C ARG A 210 42.70 -17.69 62.91
N GLY A 211 43.44 -18.20 61.92
CA GLY A 211 44.89 -18.22 61.66
C GLY A 211 45.29 -19.63 61.15
N ALA A 212 46.13 -19.67 60.10
CA ALA A 212 47.07 -20.74 59.68
C ALA A 212 46.62 -21.97 58.85
N SER A 213 47.45 -22.21 57.80
CA SER A 213 47.74 -23.46 57.05
C SER A 213 46.63 -24.02 56.15
N GLY A 214 46.85 -24.60 54.97
CA GLY A 214 48.04 -24.94 54.19
C GLY A 214 47.62 -25.85 53.01
N SER A 215 48.42 -25.85 51.95
CA SER A 215 48.52 -26.82 50.84
C SER A 215 47.33 -27.12 49.90
N GLY A 216 47.58 -26.92 48.60
CA GLY A 216 47.58 -28.02 47.63
C GLY A 216 46.41 -28.12 46.64
N GLY A 217 46.75 -28.26 45.34
CA GLY A 217 46.05 -29.19 44.45
C GLY A 217 45.14 -28.60 43.36
N SER A 218 45.71 -28.45 42.17
CA SER A 218 45.23 -28.84 40.82
C SER A 218 43.73 -28.93 40.44
N SER A 219 43.54 -28.54 39.17
CA SER A 219 42.73 -29.17 38.10
C SER A 219 41.20 -29.03 38.07
N GLU A 220 40.78 -28.50 36.92
CA GLU A 220 39.73 -29.02 36.02
C GLU A 220 38.26 -28.65 36.24
N SER A 221 37.68 -28.28 35.10
CA SER A 221 36.33 -28.54 34.61
C SER A 221 35.15 -27.83 35.28
N GLY A 222 34.45 -27.07 34.44
CA GLY A 222 33.20 -26.41 34.78
C GLY A 222 32.03 -27.38 34.90
N ASP A 223 30.90 -26.82 35.33
CA ASP A 223 29.51 -27.18 35.03
C ASP A 223 28.67 -26.03 35.63
N GLY A 224 27.83 -25.31 34.87
CA GLY A 224 26.41 -25.62 34.71
C GLY A 224 25.69 -25.66 36.07
N SER A 225 24.65 -24.89 36.41
CA SER A 225 23.66 -24.18 35.61
C SER A 225 22.68 -23.45 36.55
N SER A 226 22.16 -22.33 36.04
CA SER A 226 20.74 -21.93 36.07
C SER A 226 19.99 -21.59 37.37
N PHE A 227 19.45 -20.38 37.35
CA PHE A 227 18.17 -19.95 37.92
C PHE A 227 17.72 -18.77 37.03
N PHE A 228 16.78 -18.85 36.09
CA PHE A 228 15.56 -19.63 35.97
C PHE A 228 15.41 -20.20 34.56
N GLY A 229 15.09 -21.48 34.43
CA GLY A 229 14.59 -22.04 33.18
C GLY A 229 13.22 -21.46 32.83
N LEU A 230 13.05 -20.99 31.60
CA LEU A 230 12.22 -21.67 30.60
C LEU A 230 12.40 -20.99 29.23
N ASP A 231 12.67 -21.84 28.25
CA ASP A 231 13.01 -21.61 26.84
C ASP A 231 11.88 -21.03 25.97
N PHE A 232 12.26 -20.16 25.03
CA PHE A 232 11.77 -20.26 23.66
C PHE A 232 12.91 -19.92 22.69
N GLY A 233 13.34 -20.92 21.95
CA GLY A 233 14.53 -20.88 21.10
C GLY A 233 14.31 -20.33 19.69
N GLY A 234 15.46 -20.17 19.01
CA GLY A 234 15.64 -20.04 17.56
C GLY A 234 15.34 -18.63 17.05
N GLY A 235 16.35 -17.81 16.72
CA GLY A 235 17.16 -17.89 15.49
C GLY A 235 16.75 -16.67 14.63
N ASP A 236 17.57 -15.99 13.84
CA ASP A 236 18.90 -16.20 13.29
C ASP A 236 19.32 -14.92 12.54
N GLY A 237 20.63 -14.77 12.26
CA GLY A 237 21.20 -13.80 11.30
C GLY A 237 21.59 -12.46 11.92
N GLY A 238 22.86 -12.22 12.26
CA GLY A 238 23.95 -11.92 11.31
C GLY A 238 24.26 -10.42 11.45
N SER A 239 25.49 -9.95 11.60
CA SER A 239 26.60 -10.23 10.70
C SER A 239 27.96 -9.72 11.25
N ASP A 240 29.01 -10.17 10.54
CA ASP A 240 30.33 -9.54 10.27
C ASP A 240 31.30 -9.24 11.45
N SER A 241 32.60 -9.58 11.41
CA SER A 241 33.56 -9.75 10.31
C SER A 241 34.86 -10.41 10.82
N GLY A 242 35.66 -11.01 9.92
CA GLY A 242 37.12 -11.05 10.09
C GLY A 242 37.88 -12.29 9.62
N GLY A 243 38.40 -12.22 8.37
CA GLY A 243 39.65 -12.86 7.88
C GLY A 243 39.67 -14.38 7.71
N SER A 244 40.48 -15.00 6.84
CA SER A 244 41.36 -14.58 5.75
C SER A 244 41.90 -15.87 5.09
N ASP A 245 42.20 -15.78 3.80
CA ASP A 245 43.18 -16.56 3.01
C ASP A 245 43.03 -18.08 2.81
N THR A 246 42.94 -18.50 1.54
CA THR A 246 44.00 -19.19 0.76
C THR A 246 43.42 -20.08 -0.34
N GLY A 247 44.14 -20.19 -1.46
CA GLY A 247 44.10 -21.38 -2.32
C GLY A 247 43.60 -21.17 -3.74
N GLY A 248 44.51 -21.27 -4.70
CA GLY A 248 44.30 -21.08 -6.14
C GLY A 248 43.61 -22.23 -6.87
N GLY A 249 43.55 -22.12 -8.20
CA GLY A 249 43.06 -23.18 -9.08
C GLY A 249 42.45 -22.70 -10.40
N ASP A 250 43.32 -22.27 -11.31
CA ASP A 250 43.33 -22.36 -12.77
C ASP A 250 42.12 -22.98 -13.50
N GLY A 251 41.70 -22.37 -14.62
CA GLY A 251 40.95 -23.10 -15.64
C GLY A 251 40.22 -22.26 -16.70
N GLY A 252 40.89 -22.02 -17.84
CA GLY A 252 40.26 -22.24 -19.15
C GLY A 252 39.54 -21.07 -19.85
N SER A 253 40.25 -20.45 -20.78
CA SER A 253 39.73 -19.60 -21.87
C SER A 253 38.87 -20.38 -22.87
N SER A 254 37.84 -19.75 -23.46
CA SER A 254 37.70 -19.67 -24.93
C SER A 254 36.48 -18.88 -25.42
N CYS A 255 36.66 -18.43 -26.65
CA CYS A 255 36.06 -17.38 -27.45
C CYS A 255 34.70 -17.69 -28.10
N GLY A 256 34.06 -16.64 -28.63
CA GLY A 256 32.93 -16.74 -29.54
C GLY A 256 32.44 -15.40 -30.07
N SER A 257 33.22 -14.78 -30.98
CA SER A 257 32.77 -13.66 -31.82
C SER A 257 31.99 -14.21 -33.03
N SER A 258 30.91 -13.56 -33.45
CA SER A 258 30.46 -13.67 -34.84
C SER A 258 29.75 -12.40 -35.33
N CYS A 259 30.19 -11.98 -36.50
CA CYS A 259 29.77 -10.84 -37.31
C CYS A 259 28.73 -11.29 -38.35
N GLY A 260 27.90 -10.37 -38.81
CA GLY A 260 26.94 -10.64 -39.89
C GLY A 260 26.52 -9.34 -40.59
N SER A 261 27.35 -8.88 -41.51
CA SER A 261 27.00 -7.88 -42.52
C SER A 261 26.29 -8.57 -43.69
N GLY A 262 25.22 -7.96 -44.21
CA GLY A 262 24.55 -8.41 -45.42
C GLY A 262 23.95 -7.23 -46.18
N CYS A 263 24.51 -6.95 -47.34
CA CYS A 263 24.05 -5.99 -48.35
C CYS A 263 23.74 -6.74 -49.66
N GLY A 264 22.75 -6.26 -50.40
CA GLY A 264 22.32 -6.72 -51.74
C GLY A 264 20.83 -6.42 -51.90
N SER A 265 20.32 -5.85 -52.99
CA SER A 265 20.87 -5.33 -54.25
C SER A 265 19.95 -4.20 -54.73
#